data_AF-A0A0W0EY43-F1
#
_entry.id   AF-A0A0W0EY43-F1
#
_cell.length_a   1.000
_cell.length_b   1.000
_cell.length_c   1.000
_cell.angle_alpha   90.00
_cell.angle_beta   90.00
_cell.angle_gamma   90.00
#
_symmetry.space_group_name_H-M   'P 1'
#
loop_
_entity.id
_entity.type
_entity.pdbx_description
1 polymer ?
#
loop_
_entity_poly.entity_id
_entity_poly.type
_entity_poly.pdbx_seq_one_letter_code
_entity_poly.pdbx_strand_id
1 'polypeptide(L)'
;MLPLLMMRHRRIPRSKWKDNITPNGKHWIEQLSDDYSPEKYLHSMIGYHLVYHYSLCGMAMTQGLQKKVINIGMGMKIISTEPRGITVQAYIESQQHKLTQLELESISGEELSDDDRLRRLCIILTLKEAYIKAIGQPIGFDYTRLEFNVGEKWARGDNHPLQGWEFRIFRAIIGVARKDQIVEESYQCACAFFRGLRQSEFVFYENKEDLDSWVQFITIDQMLRIVPSLL
;
A
#
# COMPACT_ATOMS: atom_id res chain seq x y z
N MET A 1 -8.05 4.67 14.54
CA MET A 1 -7.44 3.82 15.59
C MET A 1 -5.98 3.47 15.32
N LEU A 2 -5.61 3.01 14.12
CA LEU A 2 -4.21 2.63 13.80
C LEU A 2 -3.15 3.72 14.04
N PRO A 3 -3.39 5.01 13.71
CA PRO A 3 -2.42 6.07 14.04
C PRO A 3 -2.19 6.23 15.56
N LEU A 4 -3.23 6.05 16.38
CA LEU A 4 -3.11 6.10 17.85
C LEU A 4 -2.22 4.96 18.36
N LEU A 5 -2.41 3.75 17.84
CA LEU A 5 -1.59 2.58 18.17
C LEU A 5 -0.12 2.80 17.79
N MET A 6 0.14 3.34 16.60
CA MET A 6 1.49 3.69 16.15
C MET A 6 2.17 4.70 17.09
N MET A 7 1.47 5.78 17.44
CA MET A 7 2.04 6.80 18.32
C MET A 7 2.30 6.28 19.73
N ARG A 8 1.42 5.40 20.24
CA ARG A 8 1.62 4.72 21.51
C ARG A 8 2.83 3.78 21.47
N HIS A 9 3.00 2.98 20.41
CA HIS A 9 4.17 2.12 20.24
C HIS A 9 5.48 2.94 20.24
N ARG A 10 5.42 4.16 19.69
CA ARG A 10 6.50 5.16 19.73
C ARG A 10 6.62 5.90 21.07
N ARG A 11 5.77 5.60 22.06
CA ARG A 11 5.70 6.24 23.39
C ARG A 11 5.43 7.74 23.35
N ILE A 12 4.70 8.22 22.34
CA ILE A 12 4.33 9.62 22.19
C ILE A 12 2.87 9.80 22.67
N PRO A 13 2.63 10.58 23.74
CA PRO A 13 1.29 10.76 24.30
C PRO A 13 0.39 11.56 23.35
N ARG A 14 -0.93 11.33 23.42
CA ARG A 14 -1.92 11.98 22.53
C ARG A 14 -1.85 13.51 22.52
N SER A 15 -1.50 14.12 23.65
CA SER A 15 -1.35 15.58 23.80
C SER A 15 -0.14 16.17 23.05
N LYS A 16 0.83 15.35 22.67
CA LYS A 16 2.10 15.77 22.05
C LYS A 16 2.11 15.54 20.54
N TRP A 17 0.96 15.38 19.90
CA TRP A 17 0.89 15.33 18.44
C TRP A 17 -0.46 15.76 17.89
N LYS A 18 -0.44 16.17 16.63
CA LYS A 18 -1.62 16.59 15.87
C LYS A 18 -1.67 15.85 14.55
N ASP A 19 -2.85 15.31 14.22
CA ASP A 19 -3.13 14.81 12.88
C ASP A 19 -3.61 15.97 12.02
N ASN A 20 -3.00 16.12 10.84
CA ASN A 20 -3.34 17.13 9.87
C ASN A 20 -3.73 16.45 8.55
N ILE A 21 -4.54 17.15 7.76
CA ILE A 21 -5.08 16.64 6.51
C ILE A 21 -4.91 17.67 5.39
N THR A 22 -4.49 17.22 4.22
CA THR A 22 -4.41 18.07 3.03
C THR A 22 -5.79 18.21 2.38
N PRO A 23 -5.99 19.18 1.46
CA PRO A 23 -7.24 19.29 0.71
C PRO A 23 -7.64 18.03 -0.08
N ASN A 24 -6.65 17.22 -0.49
CA ASN A 24 -6.86 15.93 -1.17
C ASN A 24 -6.87 14.72 -0.21
N GLY A 25 -7.07 14.94 1.10
CA GLY A 25 -7.31 13.86 2.07
C GLY A 25 -6.07 13.08 2.53
N LYS A 26 -4.87 13.60 2.29
CA LYS A 26 -3.61 12.97 2.74
C LYS A 26 -3.33 13.38 4.18
N HIS A 27 -3.02 12.40 5.02
CA HIS A 27 -2.76 12.62 6.44
C HIS A 27 -1.27 12.74 6.73
N TRP A 28 -0.92 13.63 7.65
CA TRP A 28 0.38 13.63 8.31
C TRP A 28 0.26 14.07 9.77
N ILE A 29 1.13 13.51 10.60
CA ILE A 29 1.23 13.79 12.02
C ILE A 29 2.40 14.73 12.26
N GLU A 30 2.12 15.81 12.98
CA GLU A 30 3.12 16.70 13.56
C GLU A 30 3.32 16.34 15.04
N GLN A 31 4.57 16.17 15.44
CA GLN A 31 4.94 15.90 16.82
C GLN A 31 5.26 17.22 17.52
N LEU A 32 4.48 17.54 18.54
CA LEU A 32 4.61 18.75 19.35
C LEU A 32 5.53 18.44 20.53
N SER A 33 6.84 18.40 20.30
CA SER A 33 7.83 18.28 21.38
C SER A 33 8.53 19.62 21.59
N ASP A 34 8.51 20.10 22.83
CA ASP A 34 9.20 21.32 23.25
C ASP A 34 10.73 21.15 23.18
N ASP A 35 11.21 19.89 23.14
CA ASP A 35 12.62 19.53 23.12
C ASP A 35 13.21 19.38 21.70
N TYR A 36 12.41 19.55 20.64
CA TYR A 36 12.94 19.45 19.28
C TYR A 36 13.62 20.74 18.83
N SER A 37 14.88 20.62 18.37
CA SER A 37 15.47 21.66 17.54
C SER A 37 14.63 21.85 16.26
N PRO A 38 14.63 23.04 15.63
CA PRO A 38 13.87 23.29 14.41
C PRO A 38 14.12 22.26 13.30
N GLU A 39 15.38 21.82 13.14
CA GLU A 39 15.75 20.78 12.18
C GLU A 39 15.13 19.42 12.52
N LYS A 40 15.20 19.00 13.79
CA LYS A 40 14.57 17.74 14.24
C LYS A 40 13.06 17.77 14.09
N TYR A 41 12.42 18.91 14.36
CA TYR A 41 11.00 19.09 14.17
C TYR A 41 10.59 18.84 12.71
N LEU A 42 11.30 19.45 11.75
CA LEU A 42 11.02 19.30 10.32
C LEU A 42 11.12 17.83 9.85
N HIS A 43 12.03 17.05 10.43
CA HIS A 43 12.21 15.62 10.11
C HIS A 43 11.40 14.67 10.99
N SER A 44 10.63 15.19 11.96
CA SER A 44 9.81 14.38 12.88
C SER A 44 8.43 14.03 12.31
N MET A 45 8.01 14.65 11.21
CA MET A 45 6.66 14.47 10.70
C MET A 45 6.45 13.04 10.19
N ILE A 46 5.26 12.50 10.42
CA ILE A 46 4.92 11.13 10.04
C ILE A 46 3.73 11.17 9.10
N GLY A 47 3.93 10.75 7.86
CA GLY A 47 2.84 10.54 6.91
C GLY A 47 2.37 9.10 6.97
N TYR A 48 1.08 8.90 6.80
CA TYR A 48 0.51 7.56 6.76
C TYR A 48 -0.65 7.45 5.77
N HIS A 49 -0.91 6.23 5.35
CA HIS A 49 -2.08 5.89 4.55
C HIS A 49 -2.68 4.58 5.03
N LEU A 50 -4.01 4.55 5.14
CA LEU A 50 -4.77 3.38 5.57
C LEU A 50 -5.48 2.77 4.37
N VAL A 51 -5.48 1.45 4.29
CA VAL A 51 -6.29 0.69 3.34
C VAL A 51 -7.01 -0.43 4.09
N TYR A 52 -8.21 -0.74 3.65
CA TYR A 52 -8.96 -1.89 4.13
C TYR A 52 -9.49 -2.65 2.92
N HIS A 53 -9.34 -3.97 2.93
CA HIS A 53 -9.86 -4.83 1.88
C HIS A 53 -10.22 -6.17 2.50
N TYR A 54 -11.52 -6.53 2.44
CA TYR A 54 -12.07 -7.72 3.09
C TYR A 54 -11.66 -7.85 4.56
N SER A 55 -10.82 -8.83 4.88
CA SER A 55 -10.45 -9.20 6.25
C SER A 55 -9.14 -8.56 6.71
N LEU A 56 -8.48 -7.78 5.84
CA LEU A 56 -7.19 -7.17 6.12
C LEU A 56 -7.28 -5.63 6.14
N CYS A 57 -6.67 -5.03 7.16
CA CYS A 57 -6.42 -3.59 7.20
C CYS A 57 -4.91 -3.35 7.18
N GLY A 58 -4.46 -2.49 6.28
CA GLY A 58 -3.07 -2.11 6.13
C GLY A 58 -2.84 -0.64 6.48
N MET A 59 -1.68 -0.35 7.04
CA MET A 59 -1.18 1.00 7.23
C MET A 59 0.23 1.10 6.68
N ALA A 60 0.43 1.95 5.68
CA ALA A 60 1.76 2.38 5.27
C ALA A 60 2.11 3.66 6.05
N MET A 61 3.33 3.76 6.57
CA MET A 61 3.81 4.97 7.25
C MET A 61 5.26 5.30 6.86
N THR A 62 5.61 6.58 6.90
CA THR A 62 7.00 7.04 6.75
C THR A 62 7.23 8.30 7.57
N GLN A 63 8.47 8.51 7.99
CA GLN A 63 8.88 9.70 8.75
C GLN A 63 9.86 10.56 7.95
N GLY A 64 9.81 11.88 8.11
CA GLY A 64 10.72 12.82 7.46
C GLY A 64 10.08 14.20 7.23
N LEU A 65 10.59 14.92 6.24
CA LEU A 65 10.04 16.22 5.83
C LEU A 65 8.60 16.09 5.35
N GLN A 66 7.75 17.06 5.65
CA GLN A 66 6.32 17.10 5.27
C GLN A 66 6.08 16.64 3.80
N LYS A 67 6.80 17.26 2.86
CA LYS A 67 6.68 16.98 1.42
C LYS A 67 7.05 15.54 1.02
N LYS A 68 7.88 14.86 1.82
CA LYS A 68 8.30 13.48 1.59
C LYS A 68 7.41 12.45 2.29
N VAL A 69 6.56 12.90 3.22
CA VAL A 69 5.71 11.98 4.00
C VAL A 69 4.25 12.02 3.58
N ILE A 70 3.77 13.15 3.04
CA ILE A 70 2.38 13.27 2.55
C ILE A 70 2.12 12.36 1.34
N ASN A 71 3.12 12.19 0.47
CA ASN A 71 3.03 11.41 -0.77
C ASN A 71 3.32 9.93 -0.50
N ILE A 72 2.38 9.28 0.19
CA ILE A 72 2.42 7.86 0.55
C ILE A 72 1.10 7.18 0.22
N GLY A 73 1.10 6.01 -0.41
CA GLY A 73 -0.12 5.29 -0.73
C GLY A 73 0.06 3.78 -0.59
N MET A 74 -1.05 3.07 -0.36
CA MET A 74 -1.06 1.62 -0.26
C MET A 74 -2.21 1.03 -1.07
N GLY A 75 -1.89 0.12 -1.97
CA GLY A 75 -2.83 -0.70 -2.72
C GLY A 75 -2.93 -2.09 -2.11
N MET A 76 -4.11 -2.69 -2.18
CA MET A 76 -4.38 -4.01 -1.62
C MET A 76 -5.46 -4.73 -2.43
N LYS A 77 -5.15 -5.95 -2.88
CA LYS A 77 -6.13 -6.83 -3.53
C LYS A 77 -6.02 -8.24 -3.00
N ILE A 78 -7.16 -8.89 -2.82
CA ILE A 78 -7.19 -10.34 -2.64
C ILE A 78 -6.69 -11.03 -3.93
N ILE A 79 -5.88 -12.07 -3.78
CA ILE A 79 -5.41 -12.91 -4.88
C ILE A 79 -6.47 -14.00 -5.09
N SER A 80 -7.57 -13.61 -5.73
CA SER A 80 -8.70 -14.46 -6.08
C SER A 80 -9.48 -13.80 -7.21
N THR A 81 -10.20 -14.58 -8.02
CA THR A 81 -11.16 -14.02 -8.97
C THR A 81 -12.38 -13.45 -8.24
N GLU A 82 -12.95 -12.37 -8.80
CA GLU A 82 -14.12 -11.68 -8.27
C GLU A 82 -15.13 -11.42 -9.40
N PRO A 83 -16.38 -11.95 -9.34
CA PRO A 83 -16.94 -12.85 -8.32
C PRO A 83 -16.20 -14.19 -8.20
N ARG A 84 -16.29 -14.84 -7.03
CA ARG A 84 -15.62 -16.15 -6.81
C ARG A 84 -16.18 -17.20 -7.79
N GLY A 85 -15.30 -18.04 -8.31
CA GLY A 85 -15.66 -19.17 -9.17
C GLY A 85 -15.70 -18.88 -10.67
N ILE A 86 -15.43 -17.63 -11.10
CA ILE A 86 -15.17 -17.33 -12.51
C ILE A 86 -13.73 -17.74 -12.89
N THR A 87 -13.51 -17.98 -14.18
CA THR A 87 -12.17 -18.27 -14.72
C THR A 87 -11.25 -17.06 -14.60
N VAL A 88 -9.93 -17.30 -14.48
CA VAL A 88 -8.94 -16.21 -14.43
C VAL A 88 -8.99 -15.35 -15.69
N GLN A 89 -9.19 -15.98 -16.85
CA GLN A 89 -9.34 -15.28 -18.12
C GLN A 89 -10.52 -14.29 -18.11
N ALA A 90 -11.71 -14.73 -17.67
CA ALA A 90 -12.88 -13.85 -17.57
C ALA A 90 -12.65 -12.71 -16.56
N TYR A 91 -11.91 -12.98 -15.47
CA TYR A 91 -11.54 -11.94 -14.51
C TYR A 91 -10.60 -10.91 -15.14
N ILE A 92 -9.58 -11.33 -15.88
CA ILE A 92 -8.67 -10.43 -16.61
C ILE A 92 -9.45 -9.56 -17.59
N GLU A 93 -10.33 -10.16 -18.39
CA GLU A 93 -11.22 -9.45 -19.33
C GLU A 93 -12.03 -8.35 -18.62
N SER A 94 -12.58 -8.66 -17.44
CA SER A 94 -13.31 -7.68 -16.63
C SER A 94 -12.45 -6.48 -16.18
N GLN A 95 -11.13 -6.64 -16.09
CA GLN A 95 -10.19 -5.61 -15.64
C GLN A 95 -9.42 -4.93 -16.79
N GLN A 96 -9.61 -5.34 -18.05
CA GLN A 96 -8.86 -4.82 -19.21
C GLN A 96 -8.90 -3.29 -19.33
N HIS A 97 -10.04 -2.67 -19.02
CA HIS A 97 -10.23 -1.21 -19.04
C HIS A 97 -9.33 -0.44 -18.05
N LYS A 98 -8.59 -1.12 -17.16
CA LYS A 98 -7.64 -0.51 -16.22
C LYS A 98 -6.18 -0.72 -16.62
N LEU A 99 -5.94 -1.52 -17.65
CA LEU A 99 -4.61 -1.97 -18.05
C LEU A 99 -4.17 -1.26 -19.31
N THR A 100 -2.87 -1.02 -19.45
CA THR A 100 -2.29 -0.65 -20.74
C THR A 100 -2.07 -1.90 -21.59
N GLN A 101 -1.78 -1.71 -22.88
CA GLN A 101 -1.48 -2.82 -23.77
C GLN A 101 -0.25 -3.61 -23.29
N LEU A 102 0.83 -2.94 -22.88
CA LEU A 102 2.04 -3.57 -22.37
C LEU A 102 1.75 -4.44 -21.13
N GLU A 103 0.95 -3.92 -20.21
CA GLU A 103 0.54 -4.66 -19.02
C GLU A 103 -0.30 -5.89 -19.37
N LEU A 104 -1.24 -5.74 -20.30
CA LEU A 104 -2.09 -6.84 -20.77
C LEU A 104 -1.26 -7.94 -21.45
N GLU A 105 -0.30 -7.58 -22.29
CA GLU A 105 0.64 -8.51 -22.92
C GLU A 105 1.48 -9.25 -21.87
N SER A 106 1.95 -8.53 -20.84
CA SER A 106 2.72 -9.13 -19.73
C SER A 106 1.91 -10.14 -18.89
N ILE A 107 0.58 -9.99 -18.86
CA ILE A 107 -0.34 -10.91 -18.16
C ILE A 107 -0.77 -12.05 -19.07
N SER A 108 -0.85 -11.83 -20.38
CA SER A 108 -1.54 -12.77 -21.30
C SER A 108 -0.63 -13.82 -21.94
N GLY A 109 0.67 -13.81 -21.66
CA GLY A 109 1.65 -14.72 -22.28
C GLY A 109 1.29 -16.20 -22.18
N GLU A 110 1.36 -16.94 -23.29
CA GLU A 110 0.86 -18.32 -23.44
C GLU A 110 1.46 -19.32 -22.44
N GLU A 111 2.73 -19.13 -22.06
CA GLU A 111 3.47 -19.97 -21.11
C GLU A 111 2.99 -19.82 -19.65
N LEU A 112 2.13 -18.84 -19.33
CA LEU A 112 1.73 -18.52 -17.96
C LEU A 112 0.55 -19.37 -17.47
N SER A 113 0.71 -19.94 -16.29
CA SER A 113 -0.38 -20.56 -15.54
C SER A 113 -1.41 -19.53 -15.08
N ASP A 114 -2.65 -19.95 -14.86
CA ASP A 114 -3.73 -19.10 -14.33
C ASP A 114 -3.34 -18.39 -13.03
N ASP A 115 -2.61 -19.07 -12.14
CA ASP A 115 -2.12 -18.50 -10.89
C ASP A 115 -1.10 -17.37 -11.12
N ASP A 116 -0.22 -17.53 -12.11
CA ASP A 116 0.76 -16.49 -12.46
C ASP A 116 0.08 -15.29 -13.12
N ARG A 117 -0.90 -15.53 -14.00
CA ARG A 117 -1.69 -14.48 -14.64
C ARG A 117 -2.45 -13.65 -13.60
N LEU A 118 -3.14 -14.33 -12.67
CA LEU A 118 -3.86 -13.69 -11.58
C LEU A 118 -2.92 -12.87 -10.69
N ARG A 119 -1.76 -13.43 -10.32
CA ARG A 119 -0.78 -12.74 -9.48
C ARG A 119 -0.23 -11.48 -10.16
N ARG A 120 0.14 -11.57 -11.45
CA ARG A 120 0.62 -10.41 -12.24
C ARG A 120 -0.44 -9.32 -12.32
N LEU A 121 -1.69 -9.69 -12.60
CA LEU A 121 -2.82 -8.76 -12.59
C LEU A 121 -2.95 -8.04 -11.23
N CYS A 122 -2.96 -8.79 -10.13
CA CYS A 122 -3.06 -8.23 -8.79
C CYS A 122 -1.89 -7.28 -8.46
N ILE A 123 -0.66 -7.60 -8.88
CA ILE A 123 0.51 -6.73 -8.68
C ILE A 123 0.32 -5.40 -9.42
N ILE A 124 -0.03 -5.44 -10.70
CA ILE A 124 -0.22 -4.23 -11.51
C ILE A 124 -1.34 -3.36 -10.93
N LEU A 125 -2.49 -3.96 -10.60
CA LEU A 125 -3.62 -3.22 -10.04
C LEU A 125 -3.28 -2.59 -8.68
N THR A 126 -2.56 -3.31 -7.80
CA THR A 126 -2.17 -2.78 -6.48
C THR A 126 -1.12 -1.68 -6.60
N LEU A 127 -0.19 -1.75 -7.55
CA LEU A 127 0.78 -0.68 -7.84
C LEU A 127 0.08 0.61 -8.31
N LYS A 128 -0.86 0.49 -9.27
CA LYS A 128 -1.66 1.62 -9.75
C LYS A 128 -2.47 2.24 -8.61
N GLU A 129 -3.15 1.41 -7.82
CA GLU A 129 -3.93 1.85 -6.68
C GLU A 129 -3.05 2.55 -5.64
N ALA A 130 -1.89 1.99 -5.31
CA ALA A 130 -0.94 2.59 -4.38
C ALA A 130 -0.48 3.96 -4.85
N TYR A 131 -0.14 4.11 -6.13
CA TYR A 131 0.31 5.37 -6.71
C TYR A 131 -0.79 6.44 -6.70
N ILE A 132 -1.98 6.14 -7.23
CA ILE A 132 -3.15 7.05 -7.28
C ILE A 132 -3.49 7.56 -5.88
N LYS A 133 -3.49 6.65 -4.89
CA LYS A 133 -3.68 7.00 -3.49
C LYS A 133 -2.54 7.87 -2.97
N ALA A 134 -1.30 7.62 -3.35
CA ALA A 134 -0.15 8.38 -2.88
C ALA A 134 -0.19 9.84 -3.34
N ILE A 135 -0.57 10.09 -4.60
CA ILE A 135 -0.72 11.46 -5.15
C ILE A 135 -2.08 12.09 -4.80
N GLY A 136 -2.97 11.36 -4.13
CA GLY A 136 -4.27 11.87 -3.67
C GLY A 136 -5.24 12.16 -4.81
N GLN A 137 -5.23 11.33 -5.86
CA GLN A 137 -6.21 11.42 -6.93
C GLN A 137 -7.58 10.90 -6.46
N PRO A 138 -8.69 11.49 -6.94
CA PRO A 138 -10.04 11.09 -6.55
C PRO A 138 -10.45 9.76 -7.17
N ILE A 139 -11.60 9.24 -6.70
CA ILE A 139 -12.28 8.12 -7.34
C ILE A 139 -12.61 8.50 -8.79
N GLY A 140 -12.44 7.54 -9.71
CA GLY A 140 -12.67 7.74 -11.14
C GLY A 140 -11.43 8.18 -11.92
N PHE A 141 -10.25 8.27 -11.29
CA PHE A 141 -8.99 8.40 -12.02
C PHE A 141 -8.84 7.25 -13.04
N ASP A 142 -8.44 7.59 -14.25
CA ASP A 142 -8.23 6.63 -15.34
C ASP A 142 -6.90 5.87 -15.15
N TYR A 143 -7.01 4.56 -14.88
CA TYR A 143 -5.85 3.70 -14.62
C TYR A 143 -4.98 3.49 -15.85
N THR A 144 -5.52 3.66 -17.06
CA THR A 144 -4.77 3.48 -18.32
C THR A 144 -3.73 4.57 -18.54
N ARG A 145 -3.83 5.70 -17.83
CA ARG A 145 -2.81 6.75 -17.79
C ARG A 145 -1.53 6.33 -17.09
N LEU A 146 -1.58 5.26 -16.31
CA LEU A 146 -0.42 4.70 -15.60
C LEU A 146 0.01 3.43 -16.29
N GLU A 147 1.32 3.24 -16.44
CA GLU A 147 1.90 2.04 -16.99
C GLU A 147 3.02 1.54 -16.08
N PHE A 148 2.93 0.29 -15.65
CA PHE A 148 3.92 -0.37 -14.81
C PHE A 148 4.52 -1.56 -15.56
N ASN A 149 5.78 -1.44 -15.96
CA ASN A 149 6.56 -2.58 -16.41
C ASN A 149 7.34 -3.17 -15.21
N VAL A 150 6.70 -4.13 -14.54
CA VAL A 150 7.23 -4.76 -13.33
C VAL A 150 8.51 -5.54 -13.62
N GLY A 151 8.60 -6.20 -14.78
CA GLY A 151 9.75 -7.00 -15.18
C GLY A 151 11.01 -6.17 -15.38
N GLU A 152 10.88 -5.02 -16.05
CA GLU A 152 11.98 -4.07 -16.27
C GLU A 152 12.12 -3.01 -15.18
N LYS A 153 11.27 -3.05 -14.15
CA LYS A 153 11.28 -2.17 -12.97
C LYS A 153 11.21 -0.68 -13.32
N TRP A 154 10.29 -0.31 -14.21
CA TRP A 154 9.98 1.10 -14.47
C TRP A 154 8.47 1.36 -14.44
N ALA A 155 8.10 2.61 -14.16
CA ALA A 155 6.72 3.06 -14.25
C ALA A 155 6.62 4.43 -14.92
N ARG A 156 5.49 4.67 -15.60
CA ARG A 156 5.14 5.94 -16.24
C ARG A 156 3.73 6.37 -15.86
N GLY A 157 3.51 7.67 -15.83
CA GLY A 157 2.20 8.29 -15.78
C GLY A 157 2.10 9.34 -16.88
N ASP A 158 1.08 9.27 -17.73
CA ASP A 158 0.92 10.14 -18.90
C ASP A 158 2.17 10.17 -19.78
N ASN A 159 2.79 9.01 -20.02
CA ASN A 159 4.08 8.84 -20.71
C ASN A 159 5.30 9.50 -20.04
N HIS A 160 5.17 10.07 -18.85
CA HIS A 160 6.28 10.62 -18.09
C HIS A 160 6.79 9.59 -17.07
N PRO A 161 8.11 9.37 -16.95
CA PRO A 161 8.66 8.47 -15.94
C PRO A 161 8.27 8.90 -14.53
N LEU A 162 7.85 7.96 -13.68
CA LEU A 162 7.52 8.20 -12.27
C LEU A 162 8.80 8.31 -11.42
N GLN A 163 9.64 9.29 -11.74
CA GLN A 163 10.91 9.52 -11.04
C GLN A 163 10.66 9.91 -9.59
N GLY A 164 11.52 9.40 -8.72
CA GLY A 164 11.49 9.69 -7.30
C GLY A 164 10.53 8.84 -6.48
N TRP A 165 9.84 7.89 -7.12
CA TRP A 165 8.95 6.95 -6.45
C TRP A 165 9.65 5.64 -6.10
N GLU A 166 9.41 5.16 -4.89
CA GLU A 166 9.78 3.83 -4.42
C GLU A 166 8.50 3.01 -4.28
N PHE A 167 8.44 1.87 -4.96
CA PHE A 167 7.36 0.91 -4.90
C PHE A 167 7.83 -0.32 -4.13
N ARG A 168 7.13 -0.66 -3.05
CA ARG A 168 7.42 -1.84 -2.21
C ARG A 168 6.29 -2.85 -2.37
N ILE A 169 6.60 -4.02 -2.90
CA ILE A 169 5.63 -5.04 -3.31
C ILE A 169 5.81 -6.27 -2.42
N PHE A 170 4.72 -6.75 -1.82
CA PHE A 170 4.75 -7.90 -0.92
C PHE A 170 3.39 -8.61 -0.87
N ARG A 171 3.40 -9.84 -0.36
CA ARG A 171 2.19 -10.65 -0.17
C ARG A 171 1.90 -10.80 1.33
N ALA A 172 0.64 -10.69 1.70
CA ALA A 172 0.16 -10.97 3.05
C ALA A 172 -0.78 -12.18 3.01
N ILE A 173 -0.46 -13.22 3.78
CA ILE A 173 -1.27 -14.43 3.90
C ILE A 173 -1.80 -14.47 5.33
N ILE A 174 -3.12 -14.55 5.49
CA ILE A 174 -3.78 -14.53 6.79
C ILE A 174 -4.76 -15.69 6.94
N GLY A 175 -4.85 -16.25 8.14
CA GLY A 175 -5.92 -17.16 8.51
C GLY A 175 -7.13 -16.38 9.02
N VAL A 176 -8.28 -16.54 8.38
CA VAL A 176 -9.52 -15.85 8.73
C VAL A 176 -10.53 -16.86 9.24
N ALA A 177 -11.01 -16.66 10.46
CA ALA A 177 -12.09 -17.47 11.02
C ALA A 177 -13.40 -17.16 10.27
N ARG A 178 -13.95 -18.17 9.59
CA ARG A 178 -15.25 -18.12 8.90
C ARG A 178 -16.11 -19.25 9.44
N LYS A 179 -17.06 -18.93 10.32
CA LYS A 179 -17.84 -19.92 11.08
C LYS A 179 -16.87 -20.82 11.88
N ASP A 180 -16.95 -22.14 11.72
CA ASP A 180 -16.14 -23.12 12.44
C ASP A 180 -14.84 -23.52 11.71
N GLN A 181 -14.45 -22.80 10.65
CA GLN A 181 -13.26 -23.10 9.86
C GLN A 181 -12.34 -21.88 9.74
N ILE A 182 -11.03 -22.12 9.76
CA ILE A 182 -10.03 -21.12 9.39
C ILE A 182 -9.78 -21.25 7.90
N VAL A 183 -10.07 -20.18 7.16
CA VAL A 183 -9.84 -20.09 5.73
C VAL A 183 -8.62 -19.21 5.50
N GLU A 184 -7.68 -19.68 4.69
CA GLU A 184 -6.55 -18.87 4.26
C GLU A 184 -7.01 -17.85 3.21
N GLU A 185 -6.67 -16.57 3.44
CA GLU A 185 -6.85 -15.51 2.47
C GLU A 185 -5.49 -14.89 2.14
N SER A 186 -5.21 -14.74 0.84
CA SER A 186 -3.94 -14.22 0.33
C SER A 186 -4.17 -12.87 -0.34
N TYR A 187 -3.35 -11.88 0.00
CA TYR A 187 -3.47 -10.51 -0.45
C TYR A 187 -2.18 -10.05 -1.11
N GLN A 188 -2.30 -9.47 -2.30
CA GLN A 188 -1.24 -8.70 -2.93
C GLN A 188 -1.29 -7.27 -2.39
N CYS A 189 -0.15 -6.80 -1.90
CA CYS A 189 0.02 -5.46 -1.36
C CYS A 189 1.11 -4.71 -2.12
N ALA A 190 0.92 -3.40 -2.26
CA ALA A 190 1.95 -2.50 -2.75
C ALA A 190 1.90 -1.18 -1.98
N CYS A 191 3.06 -0.64 -1.63
CA CYS A 191 3.19 0.71 -1.08
C CYS A 191 3.94 1.58 -2.08
N ALA A 192 3.49 2.83 -2.26
CA ALA A 192 4.18 3.84 -3.05
C ALA A 192 4.62 4.98 -2.13
N PHE A 193 5.92 5.30 -2.15
CA PHE A 193 6.52 6.39 -1.37
C PHE A 193 7.24 7.36 -2.29
N PHE A 194 7.00 8.66 -2.15
CA PHE A 194 7.85 9.65 -2.81
C PHE A 194 9.13 9.89 -2.01
N ARG A 195 10.26 9.44 -2.55
CA ARG A 195 11.60 9.55 -1.95
C ARG A 195 12.45 10.68 -2.56
N GLY A 196 12.15 11.07 -3.80
CA GLY A 196 12.94 12.04 -4.57
C GLY A 196 14.23 11.45 -5.16
N LEU A 197 14.23 10.14 -5.43
CA LEU A 197 15.26 9.42 -6.18
C LEU A 197 15.33 9.86 -7.65
N ARG A 198 16.44 9.54 -8.32
CA ARG A 198 16.62 9.86 -9.76
C ARG A 198 15.74 9.03 -10.69
N GLN A 199 15.36 7.84 -10.25
CA GLN A 199 14.56 6.88 -11.01
C GLN A 199 13.49 6.30 -10.09
N SER A 200 12.59 5.51 -10.67
CA SER A 200 11.68 4.66 -9.89
C SER A 200 12.46 3.49 -9.30
N GLU A 201 12.13 3.09 -8.07
CA GLU A 201 12.71 1.93 -7.41
C GLU A 201 11.62 0.91 -7.12
N PHE A 202 11.91 -0.38 -7.33
CA PHE A 202 11.01 -1.48 -7.06
C PHE A 202 11.68 -2.46 -6.11
N VAL A 203 11.10 -2.62 -4.93
CA VAL A 203 11.56 -3.52 -3.87
C VAL A 203 10.54 -4.63 -3.69
N PHE A 204 10.98 -5.87 -3.81
CA PHE A 204 10.14 -7.06 -3.68
C PHE A 204 10.50 -7.80 -2.39
N TYR A 205 9.49 -8.19 -1.62
CA TYR A 205 9.66 -9.02 -0.43
C TYR A 205 9.13 -10.42 -0.75
N GLU A 206 10.05 -11.32 -1.10
CA GLU A 206 9.71 -12.67 -1.59
C GLU A 206 9.74 -13.72 -0.48
N ASN A 207 10.63 -13.55 0.51
CA ASN A 207 10.73 -14.44 1.66
C ASN A 207 10.17 -13.80 2.94
N LYS A 208 9.91 -14.65 3.93
CA LYS A 208 9.30 -14.23 5.20
C LYS A 208 10.23 -13.35 6.03
N GLU A 209 11.53 -13.61 6.02
CA GLU A 209 12.52 -12.90 6.84
C GLU A 209 12.62 -11.43 6.44
N ASP A 210 12.73 -11.17 5.13
CA ASP A 210 12.72 -9.83 4.56
C ASP A 210 11.38 -9.13 4.84
N LEU A 211 10.27 -9.86 4.73
CA LEU A 211 8.94 -9.32 4.99
C LEU A 211 8.78 -8.92 6.46
N ASP A 212 9.19 -9.78 7.40
CA ASP A 212 9.08 -9.54 8.85
C ASP A 212 9.95 -8.36 9.31
N SER A 213 11.02 -8.05 8.57
CA SER A 213 11.83 -6.84 8.80
C SER A 213 11.11 -5.54 8.42
N TRP A 214 10.10 -5.64 7.54
CA TRP A 214 9.40 -4.50 6.94
C TRP A 214 7.95 -4.35 7.40
N VAL A 215 7.23 -5.47 7.58
CA VAL A 215 5.80 -5.52 7.87
C VAL A 215 5.57 -6.14 9.23
N GLN A 216 4.81 -5.43 10.06
CA GLN A 216 4.35 -5.94 11.35
C GLN A 216 2.89 -6.37 11.24
N PHE A 217 2.62 -7.64 11.53
CA PHE A 217 1.26 -8.16 11.65
C PHE A 217 0.74 -7.95 13.08
N ILE A 218 -0.43 -7.32 13.20
CA ILE A 218 -1.11 -7.09 14.47
C ILE A 218 -2.47 -7.76 14.42
N THR A 219 -2.72 -8.68 15.35
CA THR A 219 -4.00 -9.37 15.48
C THR A 219 -5.05 -8.49 16.15
N ILE A 220 -6.33 -8.81 15.94
CA ILE A 220 -7.44 -8.10 16.60
C ILE A 220 -7.32 -8.22 18.13
N ASP A 221 -6.94 -9.38 18.66
CA ASP A 221 -6.75 -9.57 20.11
C ASP A 221 -5.67 -8.64 20.68
N GLN A 222 -4.55 -8.48 19.96
CA GLN A 222 -3.51 -7.52 20.34
C GLN A 222 -4.05 -6.09 20.31
N MET A 223 -4.88 -5.73 19.32
CA MET A 223 -5.52 -4.41 19.28
C MET A 223 -6.47 -4.21 20.46
N LEU A 224 -7.36 -5.17 20.74
CA LEU A 224 -8.37 -5.09 21.80
C LEU A 224 -7.75 -4.94 23.19
N ARG A 225 -6.60 -5.58 23.45
CA ARG A 225 -5.86 -5.39 24.71
C ARG A 225 -5.37 -3.95 24.91
N ILE A 226 -5.12 -3.23 23.83
CA ILE A 226 -4.57 -1.87 23.87
C ILE A 226 -5.68 -0.81 23.92
N VAL A 227 -6.86 -1.09 23.33
CA VAL A 227 -7.99 -0.14 23.24
C VAL A 227 -8.39 0.50 24.58
N PRO A 228 -8.58 -0.23 25.70
CA PRO A 228 -9.00 0.36 26.97
C PRO A 228 -8.03 1.41 27.51
N SER A 229 -6.77 1.36 27.07
CA SER A 229 -5.73 2.29 27.48
C SER A 229 -5.45 3.40 26.47
N LEU A 230 -6.18 3.43 25.35
CA LEU A 230 -6.15 4.49 24.34
C LEU A 230 -7.29 5.51 24.51
N LEU A 231 -8.35 5.13 25.23
CA LEU A 231 -9.44 5.98 25.71
C LEU A 231 -9.02 6.66 27.01
#